data_AF-A0A1Q7X8X6-F1
#
_entry.id   AF-A0A1Q7X8X6-F1
#
_cell.length_a   1.000
_cell.length_b   1.000
_cell.length_c   1.000
_cell.angle_alpha   90.00
_cell.angle_beta   90.00
_cell.angle_gamma   90.00
#
_symmetry.space_group_name_H-M   'P 1'
#
loop_
_entity.id
_entity.type
_entity.pdbx_description
1 polymer ?
#
loop_
_entity_poly.entity_id
_entity_poly.type
_entity_poly.pdbx_seq_one_letter_code
_entity_poly.pdbx_strand_id
1 'polypeptide(L)'
;MPSYPYGCAVGEVEVDPETGVVEIVRYTSVDDVGRAVNPLILEGQAHGGIAAGVGQALWEHCVYDATTGQMQSATFMDYAIPRADMLPSFTTEISEVPSTSNPLGLRGGGEGGTTPALGAVVNAIVDALAELGVEHIEMPATPERVWRAIHGARPRR
;
A
#
# COMPACT_ATOMS: atom_id res chain seq x y z
N MET A 1 -25.60 11.19 4.09
CA MET A 1 -25.24 10.63 5.41
C MET A 1 -23.74 10.51 5.46
N PRO A 2 -23.06 11.02 6.48
CA PRO A 2 -21.65 10.71 6.69
C PRO A 2 -21.48 9.20 6.98
N SER A 3 -20.43 8.62 6.40
CA SER A 3 -20.06 7.20 6.50
C SER A 3 -18.58 7.13 6.84
N TYR A 4 -18.23 6.37 7.88
CA TYR A 4 -16.87 6.25 8.40
C TYR A 4 -16.51 4.76 8.47
N PRO A 5 -16.16 4.12 7.34
CA PRO A 5 -15.55 2.80 7.40
C PRO A 5 -14.19 2.90 8.09
N TYR A 6 -13.77 1.81 8.72
CA TYR A 6 -12.47 1.71 9.36
C TYR A 6 -11.95 0.28 9.20
N GLY A 7 -10.67 0.09 9.45
CA GLY A 7 -10.04 -1.20 9.29
C GLY A 7 -8.64 -1.21 9.87
N CYS A 8 -7.96 -2.33 9.67
CA CYS A 8 -6.57 -2.52 10.01
C CYS A 8 -5.88 -3.22 8.84
N ALA A 9 -4.69 -2.76 8.48
CA ALA A 9 -3.84 -3.43 7.51
C ALA A 9 -2.46 -3.65 8.11
N VAL A 10 -1.89 -4.82 7.83
CA VAL A 10 -0.54 -5.21 8.25
C VAL A 10 0.19 -5.73 7.02
N GLY A 11 1.30 -5.09 6.69
CA GLY A 11 2.25 -5.53 5.66
C GLY A 11 3.52 -6.06 6.32
N GLU A 12 4.04 -7.16 5.81
CA GLU A 12 5.35 -7.70 6.16
C GLU A 12 6.22 -7.64 4.92
N VAL A 13 7.44 -7.12 5.06
CA VAL A 13 8.37 -6.94 3.95
C VAL A 13 9.74 -7.51 4.26
N GLU A 14 10.41 -7.98 3.22
CA GLU A 14 11.86 -8.24 3.23
C GLU A 14 12.55 -7.20 2.34
N VAL A 15 13.69 -6.68 2.81
CA VAL A 15 14.47 -5.67 2.09
C VAL A 15 15.87 -6.21 1.85
N ASP A 16 16.27 -6.29 0.58
CA ASP A 16 17.64 -6.63 0.21
C ASP A 16 18.55 -5.40 0.46
N PRO A 17 19.53 -5.49 1.37
CA PRO A 17 20.39 -4.36 1.70
C PRO A 17 21.37 -3.96 0.57
N GLU A 18 21.70 -4.89 -0.34
CA GLU A 18 22.64 -4.63 -1.44
C GLU A 18 21.96 -3.91 -2.61
N THR A 19 20.67 -4.20 -2.85
CA THR A 19 19.93 -3.68 -4.02
C THR A 19 18.82 -2.70 -3.67
N GLY A 20 18.37 -2.68 -2.41
CA GLY A 20 17.20 -1.93 -1.96
C GLY A 20 15.86 -2.51 -2.43
N VAL A 21 15.84 -3.68 -3.06
CA VAL A 21 14.60 -4.35 -3.49
C VAL A 21 13.77 -4.71 -2.26
N VAL A 22 12.48 -4.36 -2.33
CA VAL A 22 11.48 -4.67 -1.29
C VAL A 22 10.55 -5.76 -1.83
N GLU A 23 10.45 -6.86 -1.10
CA GLU A 23 9.48 -7.93 -1.33
C GLU A 23 8.38 -7.87 -0.26
N ILE A 24 7.11 -7.95 -0.67
CA ILE A 24 5.99 -8.11 0.27
C ILE A 24 5.75 -9.59 0.50
N VAL A 25 6.17 -10.09 1.67
CA VAL A 25 6.06 -11.52 2.01
C VAL A 25 4.71 -11.88 2.62
N ARG A 26 4.01 -10.91 3.22
CA ARG A 26 2.63 -11.08 3.69
C ARG A 26 1.87 -9.76 3.69
N TYR A 27 0.58 -9.83 3.39
CA TYR A 27 -0.33 -8.72 3.58
C TYR A 27 -1.67 -9.21 4.13
N THR A 28 -2.10 -8.62 5.24
CA THR A 28 -3.38 -8.92 5.89
C THR A 28 -4.20 -7.66 6.07
N SER A 29 -5.49 -7.69 5.77
CA SER A 29 -6.42 -6.60 6.07
C SER A 29 -7.71 -7.08 6.73
N VAL A 30 -8.26 -6.21 7.58
CA VAL A 30 -9.61 -6.35 8.13
C VAL A 30 -10.34 -5.04 7.85
N ASP A 31 -11.47 -5.10 7.15
CA ASP A 31 -12.25 -3.93 6.75
C ASP A 31 -13.64 -3.98 7.40
N ASP A 32 -14.05 -2.88 8.05
CA ASP A 32 -15.39 -2.69 8.58
C ASP A 32 -16.22 -1.78 7.69
N VAL A 33 -17.09 -2.43 6.91
CA VAL A 33 -17.97 -1.78 5.93
C VAL A 33 -19.41 -1.69 6.44
N GLY A 34 -19.61 -1.82 7.75
CA GLY A 34 -20.93 -2.07 8.31
C GLY A 34 -21.48 -3.41 7.84
N ARG A 35 -22.76 -3.46 7.48
CA ARG A 35 -23.35 -4.67 6.90
C ARG A 35 -22.83 -4.90 5.48
N ALA A 36 -22.23 -6.04 5.23
CA ALA A 36 -21.81 -6.45 3.90
C ALA A 36 -23.04 -6.77 3.02
N VAL A 37 -23.16 -6.12 1.87
CA VAL A 37 -24.18 -6.46 0.88
C VAL A 37 -23.81 -7.76 0.16
N ASN A 38 -22.55 -7.86 -0.25
CA ASN A 38 -21.99 -9.04 -0.88
C ASN A 38 -20.52 -9.17 -0.45
N PRO A 39 -20.20 -10.08 0.49
CA PRO A 39 -18.84 -10.30 0.98
C PRO A 39 -17.84 -10.63 -0.14
N LEU A 40 -18.24 -11.42 -1.14
CA LEU A 40 -17.35 -11.83 -2.24
C LEU A 40 -16.92 -10.63 -3.12
N ILE A 41 -17.81 -9.67 -3.35
CA ILE A 41 -17.47 -8.46 -4.09
C ILE A 41 -16.52 -7.58 -3.26
N LEU A 42 -16.74 -7.51 -1.95
CA LEU A 42 -15.90 -6.72 -1.04
C LEU A 42 -14.49 -7.31 -0.93
N GLU A 43 -14.36 -8.64 -0.87
CA GLU A 43 -13.07 -9.34 -0.97
C GLU A 43 -12.34 -8.97 -2.27
N GLY A 44 -13.05 -8.98 -3.41
CA GLY A 44 -12.50 -8.53 -4.69
C GLY A 44 -12.07 -7.05 -4.69
N GLN A 45 -12.81 -6.16 -4.01
CA GLN A 45 -12.43 -4.76 -3.83
C GLN A 45 -11.17 -4.64 -2.95
N ALA A 46 -11.08 -5.40 -1.87
CA ALA A 46 -9.90 -5.42 -1.01
C ALA A 46 -8.66 -5.84 -1.82
N HIS A 47 -8.75 -6.91 -2.61
CA HIS A 47 -7.63 -7.37 -3.44
C HIS A 47 -7.19 -6.32 -4.47
N GLY A 48 -8.15 -5.73 -5.21
CA GLY A 48 -7.84 -4.70 -6.20
C GLY A 48 -7.27 -3.44 -5.56
N GLY A 49 -7.82 -3.04 -4.41
CA GLY A 49 -7.36 -1.87 -3.67
C GLY A 49 -5.95 -2.05 -3.09
N ILE A 50 -5.69 -3.19 -2.45
CA ILE A 50 -4.35 -3.53 -1.94
C ILE A 50 -3.33 -3.49 -3.08
N ALA A 51 -3.63 -4.13 -4.21
CA ALA A 51 -2.73 -4.12 -5.37
C ALA A 51 -2.44 -2.68 -5.87
N ALA A 52 -3.46 -1.83 -5.98
CA ALA A 52 -3.28 -0.44 -6.40
C ALA A 52 -2.48 0.39 -5.38
N GLY A 53 -2.77 0.25 -4.09
CA GLY A 53 -2.07 0.99 -3.03
C GLY A 53 -0.62 0.54 -2.87
N VAL A 54 -0.35 -0.77 -2.96
CA VAL A 54 1.02 -1.30 -3.04
C VAL A 54 1.74 -0.78 -4.28
N GLY A 55 1.06 -0.76 -5.42
CA GLY A 55 1.58 -0.22 -6.68
C GLY A 55 2.08 1.20 -6.52
N GLN A 56 1.25 2.07 -5.98
CA GLN A 56 1.61 3.45 -5.65
C GLN A 56 2.74 3.55 -4.59
N ALA A 57 2.76 2.66 -3.61
CA ALA A 57 3.78 2.67 -2.57
C ALA A 57 5.18 2.31 -3.09
N LEU A 58 5.29 1.40 -4.07
CA LEU A 58 6.57 0.81 -4.47
C LEU A 58 7.03 1.15 -5.90
N TRP A 59 6.10 1.33 -6.85
CA TRP A 59 6.45 1.26 -8.27
C TRP A 59 5.88 2.41 -9.11
N GLU A 60 4.62 2.78 -8.91
CA GLU A 60 3.93 3.74 -9.77
C GLU A 60 4.47 5.16 -9.56
N HIS A 61 5.01 5.78 -10.62
CA HIS A 61 5.62 7.09 -10.57
C HIS A 61 5.25 7.93 -11.80
N CYS A 62 4.54 9.04 -11.58
CA CYS A 62 4.30 10.03 -12.63
C CYS A 62 5.50 10.99 -12.73
N VAL A 63 6.39 10.74 -13.69
CA VAL A 63 7.59 11.56 -13.90
C VAL A 63 7.33 12.60 -14.98
N TYR A 64 7.62 13.86 -14.64
CA TYR A 64 7.52 14.99 -15.56
C TYR A 64 8.89 15.64 -15.76
N ASP A 65 9.22 15.99 -17.00
CA ASP A 65 10.39 16.80 -17.30
C ASP A 65 10.21 18.21 -16.71
N ALA A 66 11.16 18.64 -15.89
CA ALA A 66 11.04 19.87 -15.11
C ALA A 66 11.07 21.15 -15.96
N THR A 67 11.59 21.10 -17.19
CA THR A 67 11.74 22.28 -18.06
C THR A 67 10.56 22.42 -19.02
N THR A 68 10.10 21.30 -19.58
CA THR A 68 9.09 21.23 -20.65
C THR A 68 7.72 20.83 -20.14
N GLY A 69 7.63 20.22 -18.95
CA GLY A 69 6.39 19.68 -18.40
C GLY A 69 5.91 18.41 -19.09
N GLN A 70 6.71 17.80 -19.96
CA GLN A 70 6.35 16.57 -20.65
C GLN A 70 6.32 15.37 -19.70
N MET A 71 5.28 14.54 -19.82
CA MET A 71 5.16 13.30 -19.05
C MET A 71 6.11 12.25 -19.64
N GLN A 72 7.08 11.82 -18.85
CA GLN A 72 8.09 10.85 -19.26
C GLN A 72 7.62 9.41 -19.03
N SER A 73 6.77 9.17 -18.03
CA SER A 73 6.25 7.86 -17.66
C SER A 73 4.89 7.55 -18.30
N ALA A 74 4.71 7.87 -19.59
CA ALA A 74 3.40 7.83 -20.26
C ALA A 74 3.02 6.46 -20.86
N THR A 75 3.81 5.42 -20.60
CA THR A 75 3.61 4.06 -21.12
C THR A 75 3.81 3.03 -20.01
N PHE A 76 3.31 1.80 -20.18
CA PHE A 76 3.55 0.71 -19.21
C PHE A 76 4.99 0.17 -19.22
N MET A 77 5.85 0.65 -20.14
CA MET A 77 7.29 0.38 -20.03
C MET A 77 7.93 1.20 -18.91
N ASP A 78 7.35 2.37 -18.61
CA ASP A 78 7.91 3.37 -17.70
C ASP A 78 7.05 3.56 -16.43
N TYR A 79 5.73 3.35 -16.55
CA TYR A 79 4.77 3.34 -15.44
C TYR A 79 4.49 1.89 -15.04
N ALA A 80 5.13 1.45 -13.96
CA ALA A 80 5.09 0.06 -13.53
C ALA A 80 3.79 -0.28 -12.78
N ILE A 81 2.86 -0.94 -13.48
CA ILE A 81 1.67 -1.54 -12.87
C ILE A 81 2.06 -2.88 -12.21
N PRO A 82 1.60 -3.15 -10.97
CA PRO A 82 1.82 -4.43 -10.31
C PRO A 82 1.39 -5.63 -11.16
N ARG A 83 2.24 -6.67 -11.19
CA ARG A 83 1.93 -7.96 -11.80
C ARG A 83 1.63 -9.01 -10.73
N ALA A 84 1.03 -10.12 -11.16
CA ALA A 84 0.63 -11.21 -10.26
C ALA A 84 1.83 -11.84 -9.51
N ASP A 85 3.03 -11.85 -10.10
CA ASP A 85 4.25 -12.37 -9.50
C ASP A 85 4.94 -11.40 -8.53
N MET A 86 4.47 -10.15 -8.47
CA MET A 86 5.02 -9.09 -7.61
C MET A 86 4.29 -8.96 -6.27
N LEU A 87 3.20 -9.71 -6.08
CA LEU A 87 2.32 -9.59 -4.93
C LEU A 87 2.10 -10.97 -4.30
N PRO A 88 2.04 -11.06 -2.96
CA PRO A 88 1.65 -12.29 -2.30
C PRO A 88 0.14 -12.51 -2.45
N SER A 89 -0.33 -13.68 -2.02
CA SER A 89 -1.76 -13.83 -1.73
C SER A 89 -2.12 -13.00 -0.49
N PHE A 90 -3.28 -12.36 -0.54
CA PHE A 90 -3.76 -11.52 0.56
C PHE A 90 -4.63 -12.31 1.52
N THR A 91 -4.56 -11.99 2.81
CA THR A 91 -5.54 -12.45 3.81
C THR A 91 -6.47 -11.28 4.12
N THR A 92 -7.74 -11.38 3.75
CA THR A 92 -8.70 -10.29 3.95
C THR A 92 -9.91 -10.78 4.74
N GLU A 93 -10.33 -10.02 5.74
CA GLU A 93 -11.49 -10.32 6.57
C GLU A 93 -12.43 -9.12 6.66
N ILE A 94 -13.71 -9.37 6.92
CA ILE A 94 -14.72 -8.32 7.08
C ILE A 94 -15.21 -8.29 8.52
N SER A 95 -15.15 -7.11 9.14
CA SER A 95 -15.85 -6.82 10.40
C SER A 95 -17.20 -6.19 10.07
N GLU A 96 -18.28 -6.67 10.68
CA GLU A 96 -19.63 -6.15 10.42
C GLU A 96 -20.19 -5.42 11.65
N VAL A 97 -19.86 -4.13 11.81
CA VAL A 97 -20.49 -3.26 12.81
C VAL A 97 -21.49 -2.32 12.11
N PRO A 98 -22.81 -2.61 12.16
CA PRO A 98 -23.80 -1.87 11.39
C PRO A 98 -23.74 -0.36 11.59
N SER A 99 -23.80 0.38 10.50
CA SER A 99 -23.86 1.85 10.54
C SER A 99 -25.15 2.32 11.21
N THR A 100 -25.03 3.21 12.20
CA THR A 100 -26.18 3.88 12.83
C THR A 100 -26.75 5.00 11.97
N SER A 101 -25.97 5.51 10.99
CA SER A 101 -26.38 6.61 10.12
C SER A 101 -27.09 6.15 8.85
N ASN A 102 -26.99 4.86 8.48
CA ASN A 102 -27.60 4.28 7.29
C ASN A 102 -28.71 3.28 7.68
N PRO A 103 -29.96 3.41 7.17
CA PRO A 103 -31.06 2.51 7.52
C PRO A 103 -30.82 1.02 7.25
N LEU A 104 -29.93 0.70 6.30
CA LEU A 104 -29.56 -0.68 5.95
C LEU A 104 -28.28 -1.14 6.68
N GLY A 105 -27.69 -0.29 7.52
CA GLY A 105 -26.46 -0.58 8.27
C GLY A 105 -25.17 -0.52 7.43
N LEU A 106 -25.21 0.03 6.23
CA LEU A 106 -24.11 0.00 5.25
C LEU A 106 -23.10 1.14 5.45
N ARG A 107 -21.83 0.87 5.12
CA ARG A 107 -20.76 1.86 4.87
C ARG A 107 -20.10 1.58 3.51
N GLY A 108 -19.30 2.52 3.04
CA GLY A 108 -18.48 2.32 1.83
C GLY A 108 -17.35 1.32 2.06
N GLY A 109 -17.02 0.51 1.05
CA GLY A 109 -15.97 -0.51 1.11
C GLY A 109 -15.08 -0.60 -0.13
N GLY A 110 -15.11 0.41 -1.01
CA GLY A 110 -14.33 0.38 -2.26
C GLY A 110 -12.86 0.76 -2.09
N GLU A 111 -12.55 1.67 -1.16
CA GLU A 111 -11.19 2.21 -0.98
C GLU A 111 -10.46 1.62 0.24
N GLY A 112 -11.12 0.70 0.96
CA GLY A 112 -10.59 0.07 2.18
C GLY A 112 -9.27 -0.66 1.97
N GLY A 113 -9.05 -1.26 0.80
CA GLY A 113 -7.76 -1.87 0.45
C GLY A 113 -6.68 -0.84 0.05
N THR A 114 -7.04 0.19 -0.73
CA THR A 114 -6.08 1.13 -1.33
C THR A 114 -5.48 2.08 -0.32
N THR A 115 -6.31 2.73 0.51
CA THR A 115 -5.85 3.78 1.42
C THR A 115 -4.83 3.30 2.46
N PRO A 116 -5.06 2.19 3.19
CA PRO A 116 -4.12 1.76 4.22
C PRO A 116 -2.87 1.08 3.63
N ALA A 117 -2.92 0.54 2.41
CA ALA A 117 -1.76 -0.12 1.78
C ALA A 117 -0.54 0.79 1.65
N LEU A 118 -0.76 2.07 1.32
CA LEU A 118 0.31 3.08 1.27
C LEU A 118 1.06 3.15 2.60
N GLY A 119 0.32 3.31 3.70
CA GLY A 119 0.89 3.43 5.04
C GLY A 119 1.46 2.11 5.54
N ALA A 120 0.76 0.99 5.33
CA ALA A 120 1.21 -0.32 5.78
C ALA A 120 2.55 -0.72 5.15
N VAL A 121 2.71 -0.51 3.84
CA VAL A 121 3.96 -0.82 3.12
C VAL A 121 5.09 0.11 3.55
N VAL A 122 4.88 1.43 3.55
CA VAL A 122 5.94 2.39 3.93
C VAL A 122 6.37 2.19 5.38
N ASN A 123 5.42 1.98 6.29
CA ASN A 123 5.73 1.71 7.70
C ASN A 123 6.51 0.41 7.86
N ALA A 124 6.15 -0.66 7.13
CA ALA A 124 6.88 -1.92 7.18
C ALA A 124 8.33 -1.77 6.67
N ILE A 125 8.56 -0.97 5.62
CA ILE A 125 9.91 -0.69 5.13
C ILE A 125 10.70 0.13 6.16
N VAL A 126 10.09 1.16 6.75
CA VAL A 126 10.76 1.97 7.79
C VAL A 126 11.08 1.12 9.02
N ASP A 127 10.16 0.24 9.44
CA ASP A 127 10.37 -0.70 10.55
C ASP A 127 11.54 -1.66 10.25
N ALA A 128 11.58 -2.25 9.05
CA ALA A 128 12.68 -3.13 8.62
C ALA A 128 14.05 -2.43 8.60
N LEU A 129 14.09 -1.11 8.43
CA LEU A 129 15.31 -0.31 8.36
C LEU A 129 15.58 0.52 9.63
N ALA A 130 14.76 0.36 10.67
CA ALA A 130 14.81 1.21 11.86
C ALA A 130 16.16 1.15 12.59
N GLU A 131 16.79 -0.03 12.65
CA GLU A 131 18.12 -0.23 13.27
C GLU A 131 19.23 0.55 12.56
N LEU A 132 19.07 0.80 11.26
CA LEU A 132 20.01 1.61 10.47
C LEU A 132 19.81 3.11 10.70
N GLY A 133 18.70 3.51 11.35
CA GLY A 133 18.33 4.90 11.60
C GLY A 133 17.49 5.54 10.52
N VAL A 134 16.86 4.75 9.64
CA VAL A 134 15.86 5.25 8.68
C VAL A 134 14.56 5.54 9.42
N GLU A 135 14.05 6.76 9.31
CA GLU A 135 12.78 7.18 9.94
C GLU A 135 11.67 7.46 8.92
N HIS A 136 12.02 7.58 7.64
CA HIS A 136 11.08 7.95 6.57
C HIS A 136 11.63 7.54 5.19
N ILE A 137 10.73 7.17 4.28
CA ILE A 137 11.03 6.96 2.86
C ILE A 137 9.94 7.63 2.01
N GLU A 138 10.37 8.36 0.99
CA GLU A 138 9.49 8.98 0.00
C GLU A 138 8.90 7.95 -0.97
N MET A 139 7.59 8.00 -1.18
CA MET A 139 6.90 7.18 -2.18
C MET A 139 7.09 7.71 -3.62
N PRO A 140 7.11 6.81 -4.62
CA PRO A 140 7.25 5.37 -4.46
C PRO A 140 8.62 5.01 -3.87
N ALA A 141 8.65 4.02 -2.98
CA ALA A 141 9.85 3.50 -2.34
C ALA A 141 10.61 2.59 -3.33
N THR A 142 11.13 3.20 -4.39
CA THR A 142 11.89 2.48 -5.43
C THR A 142 13.15 1.84 -4.83
N PRO A 143 13.68 0.76 -5.45
CA PRO A 143 14.91 0.12 -4.96
C PRO A 143 16.07 1.11 -4.79
N GLU A 144 16.20 2.05 -5.73
CA GLU A 144 17.20 3.12 -5.63
C GLU A 144 17.01 3.99 -4.37
N ARG A 145 15.78 4.43 -4.07
CA ARG A 145 15.50 5.28 -2.90
C ARG A 145 15.75 4.53 -1.60
N VAL A 146 15.32 3.27 -1.53
CA VAL A 146 15.57 2.39 -0.38
C VAL A 146 17.08 2.17 -0.20
N TRP A 147 17.80 1.83 -1.27
CA TRP A 147 19.25 1.65 -1.25
C TRP A 147 19.97 2.92 -0.76
N ARG A 148 19.57 4.10 -1.25
CA ARG A 148 20.11 5.39 -0.80
C ARG A 148 19.80 5.65 0.67
N ALA A 149 18.62 5.28 1.16
CA ALA A 149 18.26 5.42 2.57
C ALA A 149 19.17 4.55 3.44
N ILE A 150 19.38 3.28 3.07
CA ILE A 150 20.28 2.35 3.75
C ILE A 150 21.71 2.91 3.86
N HIS A 151 22.25 3.41 2.75
CA HIS A 151 23.65 3.87 2.69
C HIS A 151 23.86 5.31 3.20
N GLY A 152 22.78 6.09 3.28
CA GLY A 152 22.79 7.45 3.83
C GLY A 152 22.50 7.51 5.32
N ALA A 153 21.93 6.46 5.90
CA ALA A 153 21.56 6.42 7.30
C ALA A 153 22.78 6.36 8.24
N ARG A 154 22.61 6.91 9.44
CA ARG A 154 23.59 6.81 10.53
C ARG A 154 22.94 6.00 11.64
N PRO A 155 23.59 4.95 12.15
CA PRO A 155 23.02 4.11 13.20
C PRO A 155 22.55 4.97 14.39
N ARG A 156 21.35 4.68 14.90
CA ARG A 156 20.88 5.29 16.15
C ARG A 156 21.85 4.84 17.26
N ARG A 157 22.52 5.80 17.90
CA ARG A 157 23.36 5.54 19.08
C ARG A 157 22.53 5.12 20.28
#